data_AF-A0AAD8AN73-F1
#
_entry.id   AF-A0AAD8AN73-F1
#
_cell.length_a   1.000
_cell.length_b   1.000
_cell.length_c   1.000
_cell.angle_alpha   90.00
_cell.angle_beta   90.00
_cell.angle_gamma   90.00
#
_symmetry.space_group_name_H-M   'P 1'
#
loop_
_entity.id
_entity.type
_entity.pdbx_description
1 polymer ?
#
loop_
_entity_poly.entity_id
_entity_poly.type
_entity_poly.pdbx_seq_one_letter_code
_entity_poly.pdbx_strand_id
1 'polypeptide(L)'
;MNASYSKQYPVRSDDPQSRLVTTIGLELDMDSSTFQYGKLRVQCVATMFQLYREEAEAILEEERPRLAPVLGTHESSSDTLYSTDMEWNL
;
A
#
# COMPACT_ATOMS: atom_id res chain seq x y z
N MET A 1 18.47 1.72 5.30
CA MET A 1 17.72 0.45 5.29
C MET A 1 18.19 -0.41 6.44
N ASN A 2 17.51 -0.27 7.56
CA ASN A 2 17.44 -1.25 8.64
C ASN A 2 16.56 -2.41 8.17
N ALA A 3 16.97 -3.63 8.50
CA ALA A 3 16.20 -4.83 8.22
C ALA A 3 16.32 -5.76 9.42
N SER A 4 15.23 -6.43 9.76
CA SER A 4 15.21 -7.47 10.79
C SER A 4 14.67 -8.76 10.18
N TYR A 5 15.10 -9.89 10.73
CA TYR A 5 14.55 -11.19 10.34
C TYR A 5 14.26 -12.03 11.57
N SER A 6 13.18 -12.82 11.49
CA SER A 6 12.87 -13.84 12.48
C SER A 6 12.85 -15.21 11.81
N LYS A 7 13.36 -16.21 12.52
CA LYS A 7 13.39 -17.59 12.04
C LYS A 7 12.61 -18.48 13.00
N GLN A 8 11.59 -19.14 12.49
CA GLN A 8 10.89 -20.18 13.24
C GLN A 8 11.38 -21.55 12.76
N TYR A 9 11.93 -22.31 13.72
CA TYR A 9 12.29 -23.70 13.47
C TYR A 9 11.02 -24.54 13.34
N PRO A 10 11.03 -25.57 12.48
CA PRO A 10 9.92 -26.51 12.41
C PRO A 10 9.63 -27.08 13.79
N VAL A 11 8.36 -27.03 14.20
CA VAL A 11 7.89 -27.80 15.34
C VAL A 11 7.93 -29.27 14.91
N ARG A 12 8.73 -30.09 15.59
CA ARG A 12 8.73 -31.54 15.37
C ARG A 12 7.32 -32.06 15.66
N SER A 13 6.64 -32.55 14.63
CA SER A 13 5.45 -33.36 14.79
C SER A 13 5.88 -34.80 15.00
N ASP A 14 5.18 -35.53 15.89
CA ASP A 14 5.35 -36.99 16.06
C ASP A 14 4.83 -37.78 14.85
N ASP A 15 4.20 -37.12 13.88
CA ASP A 15 3.79 -37.72 12.62
C ASP A 15 5.00 -37.92 11.68
N PRO A 16 5.35 -39.17 11.31
CA PRO A 16 6.44 -39.46 10.38
C PRO A 16 6.21 -38.93 8.95
N GLN A 17 4.98 -38.53 8.59
CA GLN A 17 4.69 -37.88 7.30
C GLN A 17 4.78 -36.36 7.35
N SER A 18 5.04 -35.77 8.52
CA SER A 18 5.10 -34.32 8.65
C SER A 18 6.27 -33.74 7.86
N ARG A 19 5.95 -32.85 6.93
CA ARG A 19 6.97 -32.09 6.20
C ARG A 19 7.60 -31.08 7.15
N LEU A 20 8.93 -31.09 7.25
CA LEU A 20 9.65 -30.04 7.96
C LEU A 20 9.52 -28.73 7.17
N VAL A 21 8.87 -27.74 7.78
CA VAL A 21 8.68 -26.40 7.22
C VAL A 21 9.47 -25.41 8.05
N THR A 22 10.31 -24.59 7.41
CA THR A 22 10.98 -23.45 8.04
C THR A 22 10.33 -22.18 7.54
N THR A 23 9.88 -21.33 8.47
CA THR A 23 9.32 -20.02 8.15
C THR A 23 10.32 -18.93 8.48
N ILE A 24 10.54 -18.02 7.53
CA ILE A 24 11.41 -16.85 7.68
C ILE A 24 10.52 -15.62 7.54
N GLY A 25 10.49 -14.77 8.58
CA GLY A 25 9.86 -13.46 8.53
C GLY A 25 10.90 -12.40 8.16
N LEU A 26 10.52 -11.49 7.27
CA LEU A 26 11.35 -10.36 6.83
C LEU A 26 10.59 -9.06 7.11
N GLU A 27 11.27 -8.13 7.79
CA GLU A 27 10.75 -6.78 8.04
C GLU A 27 11.73 -5.77 7.43
N LEU A 28 11.18 -4.90 6.58
CA LEU A 28 11.92 -3.98 5.74
C LEU A 28 11.28 -2.60 5.87
N ASP A 29 12.07 -1.62 6.29
CA ASP A 29 11.61 -0.24 6.28
C ASP A 29 11.55 0.28 4.84
N MET A 30 10.37 0.80 4.49
CA MET A 30 10.04 1.24 3.15
C MET A 30 9.48 2.66 3.16
N ASP A 31 9.84 3.44 2.16
CA ASP A 31 9.27 4.77 1.91
C ASP A 31 8.71 4.87 0.48
N SER A 32 8.12 6.02 0.13
CA SER A 32 7.55 6.25 -1.21
C SER A 32 8.59 6.19 -2.32
N SER A 33 9.88 6.41 -2.03
CA SER A 33 10.96 6.30 -3.02
C SER A 33 11.30 4.84 -3.36
N THR A 34 10.90 3.91 -2.48
CA THR A 34 11.11 2.47 -2.66
C THR A 34 10.15 1.89 -3.71
N PHE A 35 8.98 2.52 -3.91
CA PHE A 35 8.01 2.11 -4.92
C PHE A 35 8.32 2.73 -6.27
N GLN A 36 8.42 1.90 -7.30
CA GLN A 36 8.53 2.37 -8.69
C GLN A 36 7.14 2.39 -9.31
N TYR A 37 6.68 3.58 -9.69
CA TYR A 37 5.34 3.77 -10.26
C TYR A 37 4.21 3.22 -9.37
N GLY A 38 4.37 3.35 -8.04
CA GLY A 38 3.41 2.84 -7.07
C GLY A 38 3.42 1.32 -6.91
N LYS A 39 4.48 0.63 -7.35
CA LYS A 39 4.62 -0.82 -7.20
C LYS A 39 5.99 -1.18 -6.62
N LEU A 40 6.00 -2.21 -5.78
CA LEU A 40 7.20 -2.87 -5.29
C LEU A 40 7.18 -4.33 -5.73
N ARG A 41 8.29 -4.79 -6.31
CA ARG A 41 8.50 -6.20 -6.64
C ARG A 41 9.38 -6.87 -5.58
N VAL A 42 8.85 -7.87 -4.89
CA VAL A 42 9.57 -8.70 -3.93
C VAL A 42 9.82 -10.07 -4.52
N GLN A 43 11.07 -10.52 -4.53
CA GLN A 43 11.46 -11.84 -5.06
C GLN A 43 12.19 -12.63 -3.97
N CYS A 44 11.70 -13.84 -3.70
CA CYS A 44 12.37 -14.83 -2.86
C CYS A 44 13.06 -15.84 -3.77
N VAL A 45 14.38 -16.00 -3.63
CA VAL A 45 15.17 -16.97 -4.38
C VAL A 45 15.77 -17.95 -3.39
N ALA A 46 15.27 -19.18 -3.37
CA ALA A 46 15.79 -20.26 -2.55
C ALA A 46 16.75 -21.11 -3.37
N THR A 47 17.98 -21.28 -2.90
CA THR A 47 18.97 -22.15 -3.56
C THR A 47 19.53 -23.17 -2.58
N MET A 48 19.69 -24.41 -3.05
CA MET A 48 20.31 -25.50 -2.29
C MET A 48 21.41 -26.15 -3.12
N PHE A 49 22.65 -26.03 -2.64
CA PHE A 49 23.87 -26.57 -3.26
C PHE A 49 24.04 -26.25 -4.76
N GLN A 50 23.50 -25.11 -5.23
CA GLN A 50 23.50 -24.72 -6.65
C GLN A 50 22.77 -25.69 -7.60
N LEU A 51 22.18 -26.77 -7.09
CA LEU A 51 21.47 -27.79 -7.88
C LEU A 51 19.97 -27.56 -7.89
N TYR A 52 19.43 -27.03 -6.80
CA TYR A 52 18.00 -26.73 -6.67
C TYR A 52 17.83 -25.23 -6.51
N ARG A 53 16.97 -24.67 -7.35
CA ARG A 53 16.60 -23.26 -7.32
C ARG A 53 15.09 -23.17 -7.43
N GLU A 54 14.50 -22.47 -6.49
CA GLU A 54 13.07 -22.16 -6.45
C GLU A 54 12.91 -20.65 -6.30
N GLU A 55 11.91 -20.10 -6.97
CA GLU A 55 11.65 -18.67 -6.97
C GLU A 55 10.17 -18.39 -6.71
N ALA A 56 9.91 -17.37 -5.90
CA ALA A 56 8.59 -16.82 -5.70
C ALA A 56 8.64 -15.31 -5.82
N GLU A 57 7.60 -14.72 -6.40
CA GLU A 57 7.49 -13.28 -6.61
C GLU A 57 6.16 -12.77 -6.07
N ALA A 58 6.20 -11.58 -5.47
CA ALA A 58 5.03 -10.82 -5.07
C ALA A 58 5.16 -9.36 -5.53
N ILE A 59 4.05 -8.77 -5.98
CA ILE A 59 3.97 -7.34 -6.30
C ILE A 59 3.10 -6.69 -5.23
N LEU A 60 3.68 -5.73 -4.50
CA LEU A 60 2.97 -4.90 -3.53
C LEU A 60 2.61 -3.57 -4.18
N GLU A 61 1.39 -3.09 -3.94
CA GLU A 61 0.94 -1.79 -4.42
C GLU A 61 1.15 -0.73 -3.33
N GLU A 62 1.61 0.45 -3.73
CA GLU A 62 1.74 1.59 -2.84
C GLU A 62 0.36 2.03 -2.35
N GLU A 63 0.18 2.07 -1.04
CA GLU A 63 -1.03 2.63 -0.45
C GLU A 63 -1.01 4.15 -0.64
N ARG A 64 -1.91 4.67 -1.50
CA ARG A 64 -2.07 6.11 -1.70
C ARG A 64 -3.32 6.61 -0.99
N PRO A 65 -3.22 7.68 -0.18
CA PRO A 65 -4.39 8.25 0.47
C PRO A 65 -5.38 8.72 -0.61
N ARG A 66 -6.61 8.21 -0.54
CA ARG A 66 -7.71 8.71 -1.38
C ARG A 66 -8.20 10.01 -0.76
N LEU A 67 -7.93 11.14 -1.42
CA LEU A 67 -8.51 12.43 -1.03
C LEU A 67 -10.03 12.33 -1.22
N ALA A 68 -10.78 12.41 -0.12
CA ALA A 68 -12.22 12.57 -0.21
C ALA A 68 -12.51 13.97 -0.82
N PRO A 69 -13.54 14.11 -1.67
CA PRO A 69 -13.99 15.43 -2.10
C PRO A 69 -14.41 16.21 -0.86
N VAL A 70 -13.66 17.25 -0.52
CA VAL A 70 -14.11 18.20 0.49
C VAL A 70 -15.27 18.97 -0.15
N LEU A 71 -16.45 18.93 0.47
CA LEU A 71 -17.56 19.81 0.13
C LEU A 71 -17.04 21.25 0.27
N GLY A 72 -16.72 21.89 -0.85
CA GLY A 72 -16.27 23.27 -0.86
C GLY A 72 -17.30 24.13 -0.15
N THR A 73 -16.86 24.91 0.83
CA THR A 73 -17.68 25.99 1.39
C THR A 73 -17.95 26.97 0.27
N HIS A 74 -19.18 26.95 -0.26
CA HIS A 74 -19.64 27.86 -1.28
C HIS A 74 -19.80 29.25 -0.69
N GLU A 75 -18.71 30.00 -0.56
CA GLU A 75 -18.77 31.46 -0.45
C GLU A 75 -18.87 32.05 -1.86
N SER A 76 -20.05 31.92 -2.47
CA SER A 76 -20.38 32.76 -3.62
C SER A 76 -20.60 34.17 -3.12
N SER A 77 -19.54 34.95 -3.30
CA SER A 77 -19.49 36.39 -3.48
C SER A 77 -20.84 37.01 -3.86
N SER A 78 -21.16 38.09 -3.15
CA SER A 78 -22.35 38.91 -3.25
C SER A 78 -22.55 39.50 -4.65
N ASP A 79 -23.30 38.81 -5.50
CA ASP A 79 -23.83 39.42 -6.73
C ASP A 79 -25.05 40.28 -6.39
N THR A 80 -24.82 41.59 -6.49
CA THR A 80 -25.80 42.64 -6.27
C THR A 80 -26.78 42.61 -7.44
N LEU A 81 -27.95 41.98 -7.23
CA LEU A 81 -29.04 42.02 -8.20
C LEU A 81 -29.66 43.42 -8.19
N TYR A 82 -29.43 44.18 -9.27
CA TYR A 82 -30.21 45.38 -9.57
C TYR A 82 -31.69 44.98 -9.71
N SER A 83 -32.51 45.37 -8.73
CA SER A 83 -33.96 45.35 -8.86
C SER A 83 -34.38 46.55 -9.69
N THR A 84 -34.73 46.31 -10.95
CA THR A 84 -35.59 47.21 -11.72
C THR A 84 -37.00 47.24 -11.11
N ASP A 85 -37.66 48.38 -11.34
CA ASP A 85 -39.10 48.64 -11.23
C ASP A 85 -39.67 49.04 -9.85
N MET A 86 -39.57 50.35 -9.58
CA MET A 86 -40.63 51.10 -8.91
C MET A 86 -41.13 52.18 -9.87
N GLU A 87 -42.23 51.89 -10.57
CA GLU A 87 -43.09 52.87 -11.22
C GLU A 87 -43.66 53.84 -10.17
N TRP A 88 -43.37 55.12 -10.32
CA TRP A 88 -44.19 56.19 -9.76
C TRP A 88 -44.79 56.97 -10.92
N ASN A 89 -46.11 56.91 -11.08
CA ASN A 89 -46.89 57.90 -11.81
C ASN A 89 -47.96 58.47 -10.87
N LEU A 90 -48.18 59.78 -11.04
CA LEU A 90 -49.02 60.69 -10.26
C LEU A 90 -50.48 60.25 -10.07
#